data_AF-A0A178FMG8-F1
#
_entry.id   AF-A0A178FMG8-F1
#
_cell.length_a   1.000
_cell.length_b   1.000
_cell.length_c   1.000
_cell.angle_alpha   90.00
_cell.angle_beta   90.00
_cell.angle_gamma   90.00
#
_symmetry.space_group_name_H-M   'P 1'
#
loop_
_entity.id
_entity.type
_entity.pdbx_description
1 polymer ?
#
loop_
_entity_poly.entity_id
_entity_poly.type
_entity_poly.pdbx_seq_one_letter_code
_entity_poly.pdbx_strand_id
1 'polypeptide(L)'
;MLLQNLIGLPEGTPQITYTNMKTLKHVIDTQARRCYRDDPQSPFLIVTSLPPSFPKEFESDTNRRFTANLQEKILVIETMAKPSHALMAYDLMQPIQRQTDGMGLHNELHGVHPFKVESMTGNWVREGDGGFMRINILDWPIVAIEIGLSETESKLATDAQGRLEVEGSWTEAVIMVKIDRRTPRITVKRWEHYMPPFRPQTRQYNPIGSVMETVIVTHEMGVMKVQQLLDHTLRKDLRQSQTGARRERYRAEQR
;
A
#
# COMPACT_ATOMS: atom_id res chain seq x y z
N MET A 1 -0.94 -18.51 2.87
CA MET A 1 -0.64 -17.07 2.85
C MET A 1 0.04 -16.60 4.15
N LEU A 2 0.19 -17.49 5.16
CA LEU A 2 1.02 -17.43 6.38
C LEU A 2 2.13 -16.36 6.49
N LEU A 3 2.97 -16.19 5.45
CA LEU A 3 4.22 -15.44 5.57
C LEU A 3 4.16 -14.00 5.01
N GLN A 4 3.18 -13.66 4.17
CA GLN A 4 3.21 -12.38 3.44
C GLN A 4 3.21 -11.15 4.36
N ASN A 5 2.38 -11.14 5.40
CA ASN A 5 2.28 -9.99 6.31
C ASN A 5 3.52 -9.79 7.21
N LEU A 6 4.39 -10.79 7.34
CA LEU A 6 5.61 -10.72 8.14
C LEU A 6 6.85 -10.42 7.30
N ILE A 7 6.79 -10.61 5.98
CA ILE A 7 7.90 -10.35 5.07
C ILE A 7 8.27 -8.88 5.12
N GLY A 8 9.54 -8.61 5.42
CA GLY A 8 10.09 -7.27 5.27
C GLY A 8 9.80 -6.29 6.42
N LEU A 9 9.34 -6.80 7.58
CA LEU A 9 9.39 -6.06 8.84
C LEU A 9 10.86 -5.84 9.25
N PRO A 10 11.17 -4.79 10.05
CA PRO A 10 12.52 -4.57 10.56
C PRO A 10 13.06 -5.79 11.30
N GLU A 11 14.35 -6.06 11.15
CA GLU A 11 15.02 -7.12 11.89
C GLU A 11 14.86 -6.90 13.40
N GLY A 12 14.66 -7.99 14.16
CA GLY A 12 14.43 -7.92 15.59
C GLY A 12 13.05 -7.41 16.01
N THR A 13 12.09 -7.32 15.08
CA THR A 13 10.69 -6.98 15.42
C THR A 13 10.16 -7.92 16.51
N PRO A 14 9.73 -7.40 17.68
CA PRO A 14 9.25 -8.24 18.77
C PRO A 14 8.00 -9.04 18.40
N GLN A 15 7.94 -10.28 18.88
CA GLN A 15 6.79 -11.18 18.72
C GLN A 15 6.26 -11.63 20.08
N ILE A 16 4.94 -11.60 20.26
CA ILE A 16 4.24 -12.06 21.46
C ILE A 16 3.05 -12.97 21.12
N THR A 17 2.66 -13.81 22.06
CA THR A 17 1.40 -14.58 21.99
C THR A 17 0.28 -13.78 22.63
N TYR A 18 -0.87 -13.67 21.96
CA TYR A 18 -2.06 -13.05 22.53
C TYR A 18 -2.53 -13.80 23.78
N THR A 19 -2.90 -13.05 24.81
CA THR A 19 -3.45 -13.59 26.06
C THR A 19 -4.77 -12.91 26.41
N ASN A 20 -4.74 -11.60 26.59
CA ASN A 20 -5.91 -10.75 26.79
C ASN A 20 -5.63 -9.32 26.35
N MET A 21 -6.70 -8.55 26.11
CA MET A 21 -6.61 -7.17 25.64
C MET A 21 -5.82 -6.25 26.58
N LYS A 22 -5.95 -6.43 27.91
CA LYS A 22 -5.22 -5.61 28.90
C LYS A 22 -3.71 -5.79 28.76
N THR A 23 -3.26 -7.03 28.61
CA THR A 23 -1.84 -7.37 28.43
C THR A 23 -1.34 -6.86 27.09
N LEU A 24 -2.13 -7.04 26.03
CA LEU A 24 -1.79 -6.53 24.71
C LEU A 24 -1.59 -5.00 24.72
N LYS A 25 -2.55 -4.24 25.27
CA LYS A 25 -2.45 -2.77 25.40
C LYS A 25 -1.19 -2.36 26.16
N HIS A 26 -0.88 -3.04 27.27
CA HIS A 26 0.33 -2.76 28.04
C HIS A 26 1.62 -2.99 27.25
N VAL A 27 1.71 -4.07 26.48
CA VAL A 27 2.89 -4.36 25.64
C VAL A 27 3.02 -3.34 24.51
N ILE A 28 1.91 -2.96 23.85
CA ILE A 28 1.89 -1.92 22.83
C ILE A 28 2.42 -0.60 23.39
N ASP A 29 1.90 -0.14 24.54
CA ASP A 29 2.34 1.11 25.17
C ASP A 29 3.82 1.07 25.56
N THR A 30 4.28 -0.08 26.04
CA THR A 30 5.69 -0.28 26.42
C THR A 30 6.59 -0.20 25.18
N GLN A 31 6.22 -0.85 24.09
CA GLN A 31 6.96 -0.81 22.84
C GLN A 31 6.97 0.61 22.25
N ALA A 32 5.82 1.29 22.22
CA ALA A 32 5.72 2.67 21.76
C ALA A 32 6.69 3.60 22.50
N ARG A 33 6.78 3.48 23.84
CA ARG A 33 7.72 4.25 24.67
C ARG A 33 9.18 3.91 24.40
N ARG A 34 9.50 2.64 24.09
CA ARG A 34 10.86 2.22 23.72
C ARG A 34 11.25 2.81 22.37
N CYS A 35 10.40 2.69 21.36
CA CYS A 35 10.64 3.23 20.02
C CYS A 35 10.71 4.76 19.99
N TYR A 36 10.01 5.44 20.89
CA TYR A 36 10.13 6.89 21.06
C TYR A 36 11.52 7.29 21.60
N ARG A 37 12.12 6.48 22.47
CA ARG A 37 13.42 6.76 23.11
C ARG A 37 14.61 6.28 22.27
N ASP A 38 14.45 5.18 21.55
CA ASP A 38 15.48 4.49 20.80
C ASP A 38 15.01 4.30 19.35
N ASP A 39 15.38 5.27 18.50
CA ASP A 39 14.97 5.36 17.10
C ASP A 39 15.34 4.15 16.19
N PRO A 40 16.40 3.35 16.50
CA PRO A 40 16.69 2.06 15.89
C PRO A 40 15.68 0.92 16.15
N GLN A 41 14.88 0.98 17.22
CA GLN A 41 13.95 -0.12 17.54
C GLN A 41 12.85 -0.24 16.49
N SER A 42 12.42 -1.48 16.23
CA SER A 42 11.28 -1.72 15.34
C SER A 42 10.02 -1.07 15.93
N PRO A 43 9.33 -0.18 15.20
CA PRO A 43 8.05 0.37 15.64
C PRO A 43 6.92 -0.66 15.57
N PHE A 44 7.19 -1.89 15.11
CA PHE A 44 6.20 -2.94 14.96
C PHE A 44 6.17 -3.90 16.14
N LEU A 45 5.01 -4.51 16.34
CA LEU A 45 4.79 -5.65 17.24
C LEU A 45 4.03 -6.73 16.48
N ILE A 46 4.54 -7.95 16.49
CA ILE A 46 3.85 -9.12 15.95
C ILE A 46 3.12 -9.82 17.09
N VAL A 47 1.83 -10.07 16.92
CA VAL A 47 0.98 -10.77 17.87
C VAL A 47 0.45 -12.03 17.20
N THR A 48 0.67 -13.19 17.82
CA THR A 48 0.22 -14.49 17.32
C THR A 48 -0.88 -15.09 18.19
N SER A 49 -1.54 -16.14 17.70
CA SER A 49 -2.59 -16.88 18.41
C SER A 49 -3.82 -16.02 18.74
N LEU A 50 -4.18 -15.10 17.84
CA LEU A 50 -5.41 -14.32 17.97
C LEU A 50 -6.66 -15.22 18.03
N PRO A 51 -7.62 -14.91 18.94
CA PRO A 51 -8.93 -15.55 18.91
C PRO A 51 -9.76 -15.02 17.73
N PRO A 52 -10.74 -15.79 17.22
CA PRO A 52 -11.66 -15.32 16.18
C PRO A 52 -12.46 -14.07 16.57
N SER A 53 -12.67 -13.82 17.87
CA SER A 53 -13.36 -12.63 18.38
C SER A 53 -12.53 -11.35 18.33
N PHE A 54 -11.22 -11.45 18.07
CA PHE A 54 -10.27 -10.37 18.24
C PHE A 54 -10.65 -9.04 17.54
N PRO A 55 -11.08 -9.01 16.26
CA PRO A 55 -11.38 -7.74 15.58
C PRO A 55 -12.49 -6.92 16.23
N LYS A 56 -13.44 -7.59 16.89
CA LYS A 56 -14.55 -6.92 17.58
C LYS A 56 -14.11 -6.31 18.91
N GLU A 57 -13.08 -6.89 19.53
CA GLU A 57 -12.52 -6.43 20.81
C GLU A 57 -11.43 -5.36 20.60
N PHE A 58 -10.81 -5.34 19.42
CA PHE A 58 -9.71 -4.44 19.09
C PHE A 58 -10.22 -3.18 18.38
N GLU A 59 -10.54 -2.17 19.18
CA GLU A 59 -10.55 -0.79 18.71
C GLU A 59 -9.12 -0.27 18.77
N SER A 60 -8.55 -0.01 17.59
CA SER A 60 -7.32 0.74 17.50
C SER A 60 -7.63 2.16 17.97
N ASP A 61 -6.95 2.64 19.03
CA ASP A 61 -6.93 4.08 19.29
C ASP A 61 -6.40 4.75 18.00
N THR A 62 -7.07 5.81 17.53
CA THR A 62 -6.95 6.44 16.20
C THR A 62 -5.54 6.79 15.69
N ASN A 63 -4.52 6.64 16.54
CA ASN A 63 -3.12 6.93 16.26
C ASN A 63 -2.27 5.67 15.96
N ARG A 64 -2.84 4.46 15.93
CA ARG A 64 -2.09 3.22 15.76
C ARG A 64 -2.59 2.47 14.54
N ARG A 65 -1.66 2.00 13.71
CA ARG A 65 -1.98 1.21 12.52
C ARG A 65 -1.83 -0.26 12.77
N PHE A 66 -2.63 -1.06 12.07
CA PHE A 66 -2.48 -2.49 12.13
C PHE A 66 -2.87 -3.19 10.83
N THR A 67 -2.34 -4.40 10.69
CA THR A 67 -2.77 -5.39 9.70
C THR A 67 -3.07 -6.68 10.45
N ALA A 68 -4.26 -7.25 10.25
CA ALA A 68 -4.65 -8.52 10.84
C ALA A 68 -4.93 -9.55 9.76
N ASN A 69 -4.38 -10.75 9.94
CA ASN A 69 -4.76 -11.96 9.22
C ASN A 69 -5.32 -12.94 10.24
N LEU A 70 -6.65 -13.03 10.29
CA LEU A 70 -7.37 -13.79 11.30
C LEU A 70 -7.36 -15.29 11.00
N GLN A 71 -7.30 -15.66 9.71
CA GLN A 71 -7.14 -17.04 9.29
C GLN A 71 -5.84 -17.63 9.86
N GLU A 72 -4.76 -16.86 9.79
CA GLU A 72 -3.44 -17.24 10.28
C GLU A 72 -3.22 -16.85 11.76
N LYS A 73 -4.20 -16.17 12.37
CA LYS A 73 -4.18 -15.70 13.76
C LYS A 73 -2.99 -14.77 14.07
N ILE A 74 -2.64 -13.90 13.12
CA ILE A 74 -1.53 -12.95 13.20
C ILE A 74 -2.05 -11.51 13.12
N LEU A 75 -1.51 -10.65 13.97
CA LEU A 75 -1.70 -9.21 13.94
C LEU A 75 -0.33 -8.55 13.96
N VAL A 76 -0.13 -7.60 13.06
CA VAL A 76 1.03 -6.71 13.06
C VAL A 76 0.52 -5.33 13.42
N ILE A 77 1.08 -4.74 14.48
CA ILE A 77 0.70 -3.40 14.96
C ILE A 77 1.90 -2.48 14.79
N GLU A 78 1.69 -1.33 14.15
CA GLU A 78 2.59 -0.19 14.24
C GLU A 78 2.33 0.52 15.57
N THR A 79 3.19 0.25 16.56
CA THR A 79 3.04 0.74 17.94
C THR A 79 3.32 2.24 18.08
N MET A 80 4.02 2.83 17.12
CA MET A 80 4.34 4.25 17.08
C MET A 80 4.31 4.76 15.63
N ALA A 81 3.24 5.46 15.28
CA ALA A 81 3.19 6.23 14.04
C ALA A 81 4.08 7.48 14.19
N LYS A 82 5.14 7.58 13.38
CA LYS A 82 5.98 8.79 13.37
C LYS A 82 5.21 9.93 12.70
N PRO A 83 5.22 11.18 13.23
CA PRO A 83 4.52 12.32 12.61
C PRO A 83 4.89 12.54 11.13
N SER A 84 6.13 12.24 10.76
CA SER A 84 6.61 12.26 9.37
C SER A 84 5.77 11.40 8.42
N HIS A 85 5.17 10.32 8.93
CA HIS A 85 4.34 9.42 8.15
C HIS A 85 2.98 10.03 7.81
N ALA A 86 2.33 10.67 8.79
CA ALA A 86 1.06 11.34 8.59
C ALA A 86 1.22 12.61 7.74
N LEU A 87 2.30 13.38 7.97
CA LEU A 87 2.65 14.54 7.16
C LEU A 87 2.91 14.14 5.71
N MET A 88 3.65 13.06 5.44
CA MET A 88 3.90 12.61 4.08
C MET A 88 2.62 12.16 3.36
N ALA A 89 1.71 11.49 4.06
CA ALA A 89 0.41 11.11 3.49
C ALA A 89 -0.37 12.36 3.06
N TYR A 90 -0.44 13.34 3.94
CA TYR A 90 -1.09 14.62 3.67
C TYR A 90 -0.43 15.37 2.48
N ASP A 91 0.90 15.50 2.50
CA ASP A 91 1.65 16.23 1.47
C ASP A 91 1.59 15.55 0.11
N LEU A 92 1.44 14.22 0.06
CA LEU A 92 1.25 13.48 -1.19
C LEU A 92 -0.19 13.57 -1.71
N MET A 93 -1.18 13.53 -0.81
CA MET A 93 -2.59 13.57 -1.19
C MET A 93 -3.01 14.94 -1.70
N GLN A 94 -2.51 16.03 -1.12
CA GLN A 94 -2.98 17.38 -1.45
C GLN A 94 -2.76 17.77 -2.93
N PRO A 95 -1.61 17.49 -3.58
CA PRO A 95 -1.45 17.71 -5.01
C PRO A 95 -2.39 16.83 -5.85
N ILE A 96 -2.60 15.57 -5.47
CA ILE A 96 -3.49 14.66 -6.19
C ILE A 96 -4.93 15.16 -6.12
N GLN A 97 -5.40 15.55 -4.93
CA GLN A 97 -6.74 16.12 -4.75
C GLN A 97 -6.95 17.37 -5.62
N ARG A 98 -5.97 18.27 -5.66
CA ARG A 98 -6.05 19.47 -6.52
C ARG A 98 -6.17 19.12 -8.00
N GLN A 99 -5.48 18.09 -8.46
CA GLN A 99 -5.58 17.63 -9.86
C GLN A 99 -6.95 16.99 -10.13
N THR A 100 -7.45 16.13 -9.23
CA THR A 100 -8.78 15.52 -9.38
C THR A 100 -9.89 16.56 -9.36
N ASP A 101 -9.78 17.59 -8.51
CA ASP A 101 -10.73 18.70 -8.47
C ASP A 101 -10.72 19.50 -9.77
N GLY A 102 -9.52 19.76 -10.31
CA GLY A 102 -9.34 20.41 -11.61
C GLY A 102 -9.90 19.59 -12.79
N MET A 103 -10.05 18.28 -12.62
CA MET A 103 -10.72 17.39 -13.58
C MET A 103 -12.24 17.32 -13.38
N GLY A 104 -12.80 18.02 -12.40
CA GLY A 104 -14.23 18.00 -12.09
C GLY A 104 -14.67 16.84 -11.21
N LEU A 105 -13.76 16.04 -10.65
CA LEU A 105 -14.05 14.83 -9.87
C LEU A 105 -14.36 15.09 -8.39
N HIS A 106 -14.51 16.36 -7.98
CA HIS A 106 -14.74 16.76 -6.59
C HIS A 106 -16.02 16.19 -5.95
N ASN A 107 -17.01 15.81 -6.77
CA ASN A 107 -18.24 15.13 -6.32
C ASN A 107 -18.22 13.61 -6.53
N GLU A 108 -17.13 13.07 -7.04
CA GLU A 108 -16.98 11.64 -7.34
C GLU A 108 -15.95 10.97 -6.43
N LEU A 109 -14.87 11.67 -6.12
CA LEU A 109 -13.76 11.17 -5.32
C LEU A 109 -13.57 11.99 -4.05
N HIS A 110 -13.28 11.29 -2.96
CA HIS A 110 -12.95 11.88 -1.68
C HIS A 110 -11.60 11.36 -1.18
N GLY A 111 -10.69 12.27 -0.86
CA GLY A 111 -9.46 11.95 -0.15
C GLY A 111 -9.76 11.52 1.29
N VAL A 112 -9.25 10.35 1.69
CA VAL A 112 -9.43 9.78 3.03
C VAL A 112 -8.07 9.47 3.67
N HIS A 113 -7.86 9.85 4.93
CA HIS A 113 -6.68 9.46 5.69
C HIS A 113 -6.86 9.60 7.22
N PRO A 114 -6.41 8.62 8.03
CA PRO A 114 -6.26 7.20 7.68
C PRO A 114 -7.64 6.55 7.42
N PHE A 115 -7.66 5.34 6.87
CA PHE A 115 -8.90 4.58 6.66
C PHE A 115 -8.69 3.08 6.96
N LYS A 116 -9.77 2.36 7.27
CA LYS A 116 -9.75 0.91 7.54
C LYS A 116 -10.57 0.19 6.48
N VAL A 117 -10.07 -0.92 5.97
CA VAL A 117 -10.79 -1.82 5.06
C VAL A 117 -10.74 -3.25 5.58
N GLU A 118 -11.74 -4.02 5.15
CA GLU A 118 -11.89 -5.42 5.47
C GLU A 118 -12.17 -6.18 4.17
N SER A 119 -11.54 -7.35 3.99
CA SER A 119 -11.83 -8.25 2.88
C SER A 119 -13.27 -8.77 2.97
N MET A 120 -13.84 -9.22 1.86
CA MET A 120 -15.21 -9.75 1.84
C MET A 120 -15.43 -10.93 2.82
N THR A 121 -14.40 -11.71 3.11
CA THR A 121 -14.47 -12.85 4.06
C THR A 121 -14.23 -12.46 5.52
N GLY A 122 -13.88 -11.19 5.78
CA GLY A 122 -13.49 -10.70 7.10
C GLY A 122 -12.14 -11.20 7.64
N ASN A 123 -11.44 -12.04 6.89
CA ASN A 123 -10.18 -12.65 7.35
C ASN A 123 -8.98 -11.73 7.26
N TRP A 124 -9.09 -10.65 6.48
CA TRP A 124 -8.05 -9.66 6.31
C TRP A 124 -8.60 -8.28 6.63
N VAL A 125 -7.94 -7.59 7.56
CA VAL A 125 -8.30 -6.24 8.01
C VAL A 125 -7.03 -5.39 8.00
N ARG A 126 -7.12 -4.20 7.41
CA ARG A 126 -5.95 -3.32 7.29
C ARG A 126 -6.30 -1.85 7.30
N GLU A 127 -5.46 -1.08 7.98
CA GLU A 127 -5.50 0.38 7.91
C GLU A 127 -4.56 0.89 6.81
N GLY A 128 -5.00 1.91 6.05
CA GLY A 128 -4.22 2.59 5.03
C GLY A 128 -3.83 3.98 5.44
N ASP A 129 -2.70 4.45 4.90
CA ASP A 129 -2.11 5.74 5.27
C ASP A 129 -2.86 6.91 4.68
N GLY A 130 -3.41 6.72 3.49
CA GLY A 130 -4.22 7.68 2.77
C GLY A 130 -4.72 7.09 1.46
N GLY A 131 -5.66 7.75 0.81
CA GLY A 131 -6.17 7.27 -0.46
C GLY A 131 -7.36 8.07 -0.95
N PHE A 132 -7.95 7.59 -2.03
CA PHE A 132 -9.14 8.18 -2.63
C PHE A 132 -10.22 7.12 -2.72
N MET A 133 -11.40 7.44 -2.22
CA MET A 133 -12.61 6.60 -2.29
C MET A 133 -13.63 7.25 -3.20
N ARG A 134 -14.52 6.45 -3.78
CA ARG A 134 -15.69 6.99 -4.49
C ARG A 134 -16.73 7.43 -3.46
N ILE A 135 -17.30 8.62 -3.62
CA ILE A 135 -18.24 9.19 -2.63
C ILE A 135 -19.46 8.30 -2.40
N ASN A 136 -19.90 7.57 -3.43
CA ASN A 136 -21.03 6.65 -3.32
C ASN A 136 -20.68 5.28 -2.71
N ILE A 137 -19.39 4.95 -2.57
CA ILE A 137 -18.90 3.62 -2.14
C ILE A 137 -17.63 3.82 -1.31
N LEU A 138 -17.82 3.95 0.00
CA LEU A 138 -16.76 4.28 0.96
C LEU A 138 -16.10 3.05 1.62
N ASP A 139 -16.47 1.84 1.19
CA ASP A 139 -15.95 0.60 1.79
C ASP A 139 -14.52 0.29 1.34
N TRP A 140 -14.10 0.80 0.18
CA TRP A 140 -12.79 0.51 -0.43
C TRP A 140 -12.21 1.72 -1.18
N PRO A 141 -10.89 1.98 -1.08
CA PRO A 141 -10.23 2.98 -1.90
C PRO A 141 -10.10 2.51 -3.34
N ILE A 142 -10.34 3.41 -4.29
CA ILE A 142 -9.99 3.20 -5.70
C ILE A 142 -8.48 3.41 -5.93
N VAL A 143 -7.89 4.34 -5.18
CA VAL A 143 -6.44 4.56 -5.10
C VAL A 143 -6.01 4.50 -3.65
N ALA A 144 -5.14 3.56 -3.30
CA ALA A 144 -4.53 3.48 -1.97
C ALA A 144 -3.13 4.12 -1.99
N ILE A 145 -2.75 4.78 -0.89
CA ILE A 145 -1.42 5.30 -0.65
C ILE A 145 -0.82 4.53 0.52
N GLU A 146 0.39 4.03 0.33
CA GLU A 146 1.15 3.24 1.31
C GLU A 146 2.54 3.87 1.46
N ILE A 147 2.87 4.36 2.65
CA ILE A 147 4.13 5.06 2.90
C ILE A 147 4.98 4.22 3.85
N GLY A 148 6.12 3.73 3.39
CA GLY A 148 7.07 3.02 4.24
C GLY A 148 8.21 3.90 4.71
N LEU A 149 8.32 4.05 6.02
CA LEU A 149 9.45 4.72 6.66
C LEU A 149 10.42 3.70 7.26
N SER A 150 9.89 2.73 8.00
CA SER A 150 10.68 1.70 8.69
C SER A 150 10.59 0.34 7.98
N GLU A 151 9.54 0.16 7.19
CA GLU A 151 9.28 -1.00 6.35
C GLU A 151 10.34 -1.12 5.25
N THR A 152 10.68 -2.37 4.92
CA THR A 152 11.45 -2.66 3.72
C THR A 152 10.58 -2.52 2.47
N GLU A 153 11.23 -2.41 1.32
CA GLU A 153 10.53 -2.37 0.03
C GLU A 153 9.70 -3.64 -0.23
N SER A 154 10.16 -4.81 0.20
CA SER A 154 9.43 -6.08 0.07
C SER A 154 8.14 -6.10 0.90
N LYS A 155 8.14 -5.48 2.09
CA LYS A 155 6.92 -5.35 2.91
C LYS A 155 5.90 -4.49 2.19
N LEU A 156 6.33 -3.32 1.70
CA LEU A 156 5.45 -2.42 0.97
C LEU A 156 4.93 -3.07 -0.32
N ALA A 157 5.75 -3.86 -1.02
CA ALA A 157 5.31 -4.58 -2.22
C ALA A 157 4.21 -5.59 -1.90
N THR A 158 4.39 -6.34 -0.81
CA THR A 158 3.38 -7.27 -0.31
C THR A 158 2.09 -6.54 0.08
N ASP A 159 2.22 -5.35 0.69
CA ASP A 159 1.11 -4.51 1.06
C ASP A 159 0.33 -3.98 -0.16
N ALA A 160 1.04 -3.52 -1.19
CA ALA A 160 0.45 -3.08 -2.45
C ALA A 160 -0.28 -4.23 -3.16
N GLN A 161 0.32 -5.42 -3.20
CA GLN A 161 -0.34 -6.61 -3.74
C GLN A 161 -1.60 -6.97 -2.94
N GLY A 162 -1.52 -6.99 -1.60
CA GLY A 162 -2.66 -7.28 -0.74
C GLY A 162 -3.83 -6.30 -0.95
N ARG A 163 -3.55 -5.02 -1.23
CA ARG A 163 -4.59 -4.05 -1.60
C ARG A 163 -5.24 -4.37 -2.93
N LEU A 164 -4.48 -4.76 -3.94
CA LEU A 164 -4.99 -5.01 -5.29
C LEU A 164 -5.72 -6.35 -5.38
N GLU A 165 -5.17 -7.38 -4.73
CA GLU A 165 -5.49 -8.78 -5.03
C GLU A 165 -6.42 -9.44 -4.00
N VAL A 166 -6.68 -8.80 -2.85
CA VAL A 166 -7.58 -9.40 -1.84
C VAL A 166 -9.01 -9.48 -2.36
N GLU A 167 -9.70 -10.56 -2.02
CA GLU A 167 -11.07 -10.80 -2.45
C GLU A 167 -12.01 -9.68 -1.99
N GLY A 168 -12.75 -9.11 -2.95
CA GLY A 168 -13.64 -7.98 -2.74
C GLY A 168 -12.96 -6.62 -2.83
N SER A 169 -11.66 -6.54 -3.14
CA SER A 169 -10.97 -5.27 -3.37
C SER A 169 -11.49 -4.55 -4.60
N TRP A 170 -11.67 -3.24 -4.47
CA TRP A 170 -12.00 -2.32 -5.55
C TRP A 170 -10.83 -1.35 -5.85
N THR A 171 -9.66 -1.64 -5.30
CA THR A 171 -8.46 -0.84 -5.55
C THR A 171 -7.97 -1.08 -6.97
N GLU A 172 -7.91 0.00 -7.75
CA GLU A 172 -7.40 -0.02 -9.12
C GLU A 172 -5.90 0.31 -9.16
N ALA A 173 -5.44 1.15 -8.24
CA ALA A 173 -4.03 1.52 -8.13
C ALA A 173 -3.56 1.67 -6.68
N VAL A 174 -2.28 1.40 -6.45
CA VAL A 174 -1.59 1.70 -5.18
C VAL A 174 -0.37 2.57 -5.45
N ILE A 175 -0.29 3.70 -4.78
CA ILE A 175 0.90 4.56 -4.75
C ILE A 175 1.70 4.19 -3.51
N MET A 176 2.77 3.45 -3.72
CA MET A 176 3.75 3.13 -2.69
C MET A 176 4.80 4.24 -2.63
N VAL A 177 5.16 4.68 -1.43
CA VAL A 177 6.27 5.60 -1.20
C VAL A 177 7.23 4.97 -0.18
N LYS A 178 8.49 4.75 -0.57
CA LYS A 178 9.56 4.35 0.35
C LYS A 178 10.45 5.54 0.64
N ILE A 179 10.53 5.92 1.92
CA ILE A 179 11.47 6.93 2.42
C ILE A 179 12.72 6.21 2.92
N ASP A 180 13.88 6.59 2.38
CA ASP A 180 15.18 6.21 2.95
C ASP A 180 15.54 7.19 4.07
N ARG A 181 15.88 6.66 5.24
CA ARG A 181 16.25 7.43 6.43
C ARG A 181 17.75 7.68 6.53
N ARG A 182 18.55 6.92 5.77
CA ARG A 182 20.01 6.97 5.76
C ARG A 182 20.53 7.81 4.62
N THR A 183 19.82 7.81 3.50
CA THR A 183 20.12 8.65 2.34
C THR A 183 18.92 9.55 2.04
N PRO A 184 19.12 10.78 1.56
CA PRO A 184 18.04 11.68 1.20
C PRO A 184 17.40 11.25 -0.13
N ARG A 185 16.69 10.12 -0.08
CA ARG A 185 16.07 9.43 -1.22
C ARG A 185 14.65 9.03 -0.90
N ILE A 186 13.75 9.31 -1.83
CA ILE A 186 12.36 8.85 -1.84
C ILE A 186 12.14 8.05 -3.11
N THR A 187 11.53 6.87 -2.99
CA THR A 187 11.13 6.05 -4.13
C THR A 187 9.61 5.93 -4.13
N VAL A 188 8.96 6.44 -5.17
CA VAL A 188 7.53 6.32 -5.39
C VAL A 188 7.30 5.26 -6.46
N LYS A 189 6.35 4.34 -6.23
CA LYS A 189 5.96 3.32 -7.19
C LYS A 189 4.45 3.32 -7.36
N ARG A 190 3.99 3.32 -8.61
CA ARG A 190 2.58 3.06 -8.95
C ARG A 190 2.41 1.59 -9.27
N TRP A 191 1.56 0.93 -8.50
CA TRP A 191 1.18 -0.45 -8.68
C TRP A 191 -0.23 -0.54 -9.25
N GLU A 192 -0.42 -1.40 -10.23
CA GLU A 192 -1.72 -1.72 -10.82
C GLU A 192 -1.77 -3.19 -11.18
N HIS A 193 -2.96 -3.67 -11.51
CA HIS A 193 -3.14 -4.99 -12.09
C HIS A 193 -2.48 -5.07 -13.47
N TYR A 194 -1.50 -5.97 -13.63
CA TYR A 194 -0.95 -6.25 -14.96
C TYR A 194 -1.94 -7.07 -15.78
N MET A 195 -2.37 -6.49 -16.91
CA MET A 195 -3.14 -7.18 -17.93
C MET A 195 -2.28 -7.31 -19.20
N PRO A 196 -1.79 -8.51 -19.52
CA PRO A 196 -1.06 -8.73 -20.76
C PRO A 196 -1.97 -8.46 -21.97
N PRO A 197 -1.52 -7.69 -22.97
CA PRO A 197 -2.37 -7.22 -24.07
C PRO A 197 -2.94 -8.34 -24.98
N PHE A 198 -2.39 -9.55 -24.92
CA PHE A 198 -2.73 -10.66 -25.82
C PHE A 198 -3.32 -11.88 -25.11
N ARG A 199 -3.62 -11.81 -23.81
CA ARG A 199 -4.20 -12.94 -23.10
C ARG A 199 -5.72 -12.77 -23.03
N PRO A 200 -6.53 -13.71 -23.55
CA PRO A 200 -7.97 -13.70 -23.34
C PRO A 200 -8.26 -13.67 -21.83
N GLN A 201 -9.11 -12.74 -21.40
CA GLN A 201 -9.67 -12.74 -20.05
C GLN A 201 -10.54 -13.99 -19.91
N THR A 202 -9.94 -15.08 -19.44
CA THR A 202 -10.68 -16.27 -19.04
C THR A 202 -11.12 -16.10 -17.59
N ARG A 203 -12.20 -16.78 -17.19
CA ARG A 203 -12.71 -16.77 -15.80
C ARG A 203 -11.69 -17.25 -14.74
N GLN A 204 -10.51 -17.73 -15.15
CA GLN A 204 -9.42 -18.21 -14.29
C GLN A 204 -8.22 -17.25 -14.23
N TYR A 205 -8.23 -16.10 -14.93
CA TYR A 205 -7.14 -15.13 -14.83
C TYR A 205 -7.38 -14.17 -13.67
N ASN A 206 -6.63 -14.35 -12.58
CA ASN A 206 -6.51 -13.35 -11.53
C ASN A 206 -5.33 -12.43 -11.90
N PRO A 207 -5.58 -11.14 -12.23
CA PRO A 207 -4.50 -10.21 -12.48
C PRO A 207 -3.64 -10.06 -11.23
N ILE A 208 -2.33 -9.93 -11.42
CA ILE A 208 -1.37 -9.76 -10.33
C ILE A 208 -0.95 -8.30 -10.30
N GLY A 209 -0.86 -7.73 -9.10
CA GLY A 209 -0.33 -6.41 -8.87
C GLY A 209 1.14 -6.32 -9.28
N SER A 210 1.46 -5.31 -10.08
CA SER A 210 2.82 -5.07 -10.56
C SER A 210 3.14 -3.58 -10.60
N VAL A 211 4.43 -3.26 -10.56
CA VAL A 211 4.92 -1.88 -10.66
C VAL A 211 4.80 -1.41 -12.11
N MET A 212 3.90 -0.47 -12.37
CA MET A 212 3.77 0.16 -13.69
C MET A 212 4.80 1.27 -13.90
N GLU A 213 5.18 1.92 -12.81
CA GLU A 213 5.99 3.12 -12.84
C GLU A 213 6.75 3.28 -11.52
N THR A 214 7.98 3.78 -11.61
CA THR A 214 8.82 4.14 -10.48
C THR A 214 9.37 5.55 -10.68
N VAL A 215 9.21 6.40 -9.68
CA VAL A 215 9.83 7.72 -9.60
C VAL A 215 10.82 7.70 -8.44
N ILE A 216 12.07 8.06 -8.71
CA ILE A 216 13.12 8.17 -7.70
C ILE A 216 13.45 9.66 -7.55
N VAL A 217 13.32 10.16 -6.33
CA VAL A 217 13.68 11.51 -5.94
C VAL A 217 14.91 11.42 -5.04
N THR A 218 15.97 12.13 -5.38
CA THR A 218 17.21 12.20 -4.59
C THR A 218 17.61 13.65 -4.37
N HIS A 219 18.19 13.94 -3.21
CA HIS A 219 18.76 15.25 -2.91
C HIS A 219 20.26 15.12 -2.65
N GLU A 220 21.07 15.58 -3.60
CA GLU A 220 22.53 15.48 -3.53
C GLU A 220 23.15 16.85 -3.67
N MET A 221 23.99 17.26 -2.72
CA MET A 221 24.74 18.52 -2.75
C MET A 221 23.85 19.76 -2.98
N GLY A 222 22.65 19.80 -2.38
CA GLY A 222 21.72 20.93 -2.53
C GLY A 222 20.87 20.88 -3.80
N VAL A 223 21.00 19.83 -4.62
CA VAL A 223 20.27 19.68 -5.88
C VAL A 223 19.28 18.52 -5.77
N MET A 224 18.02 18.80 -6.05
CA MET A 224 16.98 17.79 -6.22
C MET A 224 17.06 17.18 -7.63
N LYS A 225 17.15 15.85 -7.70
CA LYS A 225 17.09 15.08 -8.96
C LYS A 225 15.86 14.18 -8.93
N VAL A 226 15.11 14.19 -10.01
CA VAL A 226 13.94 13.33 -10.22
C VAL A 226 14.20 12.43 -11.42
N GLN A 227 14.09 11.12 -11.22
CA GLN A 227 14.22 10.11 -12.26
C GLN A 227 12.93 9.31 -12.38
N GLN A 228 12.35 9.24 -13.57
CA GLN A 228 11.16 8.44 -13.87
C GLN A 228 11.55 7.20 -14.68
N LEU A 229 11.10 6.04 -14.21
CA LEU A 229 11.34 4.73 -14.80
C LEU A 229 9.98 4.08 -15.07
N LEU A 230 9.71 3.75 -16.33
CA LEU A 230 8.55 2.97 -16.74
C LEU A 230 8.97 1.51 -16.89
N ASP A 231 8.10 0.58 -16.48
CA ASP A 231 8.37 -0.85 -16.63
C ASP A 231 8.70 -1.18 -18.10
N HIS A 232 9.80 -1.90 -18.30
CA HIS A 232 10.36 -2.24 -19.60
C HIS A 232 9.46 -3.21 -20.38
N THR A 233 8.62 -3.97 -19.67
CA THR A 233 7.66 -4.92 -20.23
C THR A 233 6.54 -4.17 -20.96
N LEU A 234 5.99 -3.12 -20.33
CA LEU A 234 5.03 -2.20 -20.96
C LEU A 234 5.61 -1.45 -22.17
N ARG A 235 6.90 -1.06 -22.12
CA ARG A 235 7.55 -0.41 -23.26
C ARG A 235 7.64 -1.30 -24.50
N LYS A 236 7.81 -2.61 -24.33
CA LYS A 236 7.80 -3.57 -25.45
C LYS A 236 6.40 -3.74 -26.02
N ASP A 237 5.40 -3.85 -25.14
CA ASP A 237 4.00 -4.04 -25.52
C ASP A 237 3.42 -2.80 -26.24
N LEU A 238 3.72 -1.59 -25.77
CA LEU A 238 3.35 -0.32 -26.43
C LEU A 238 4.00 -0.18 -27.83
N ARG A 239 5.25 -0.64 -27.99
CA ARG A 239 5.90 -0.66 -29.30
C ARG A 239 5.23 -1.67 -30.23
N GLN A 240 4.87 -2.85 -29.73
CA GLN A 240 4.20 -3.88 -30.52
C GLN A 240 2.79 -3.47 -30.94
N SER A 241 2.00 -2.83 -30.06
CA SER A 241 0.66 -2.35 -30.38
C SER A 241 0.67 -1.24 -31.44
N GLN A 242 1.62 -0.30 -31.37
CA GLN A 242 1.80 0.72 -32.41
C GLN A 242 2.21 0.12 -33.75
N THR A 243 3.01 -0.96 -33.73
CA THR A 243 3.42 -1.67 -34.95
C THR A 243 2.26 -2.45 -35.58
N GLY A 244 1.39 -3.04 -34.76
CA GLY A 244 0.16 -3.71 -35.19
C GLY A 244 -0.85 -2.74 -35.82
N ALA A 245 -1.15 -1.63 -35.14
CA ALA A 245 -2.07 -0.61 -35.63
C ALA A 245 -1.61 0.03 -36.96
N ARG A 246 -0.28 0.20 -37.14
CA ARG A 246 0.29 0.71 -38.40
C ARG A 246 0.15 -0.28 -39.56
N ARG A 247 0.23 -1.59 -39.30
CA ARG A 247 0.03 -2.64 -40.30
C ARG A 247 -1.44 -2.79 -40.73
N GLU A 248 -2.38 -2.59 -39.80
CA GLU A 248 -3.81 -2.63 -40.12
C GLU A 248 -4.26 -1.41 -40.94
N ARG A 249 -3.74 -0.21 -40.63
CA ARG A 249 -3.96 0.99 -41.47
C ARG A 249 -3.44 0.80 -42.90
N TYR A 250 -2.23 0.25 -43.05
CA TYR A 250 -1.66 -0.04 -44.38
C TYR A 250 -2.49 -1.06 -45.19
N ARG A 251 -3.17 -2.00 -44.53
CA ARG A 251 -4.06 -2.97 -45.20
C ARG A 251 -5.41 -2.37 -45.56
N ALA A 252 -5.90 -1.39 -44.79
CA ALA A 252 -7.15 -0.69 -45.09
C ALA A 252 -7.00 0.30 -46.26
N GLU A 253 -5.80 0.87 -46.45
CA GLU A 253 -5.49 1.79 -47.57
C GLU A 253 -5.21 1.07 -48.91
N GLN A 254 -5.14 -0.27 -48.92
CA GLN A 254 -4.95 -1.09 -50.13
C GLN A 254 -6.20 -1.89 -50.56
N ARG A 255 -7.37 -1.54 -50.03
CA ARG A 255 -8.68 -2.05 -50.46
C ARG A 255 -9.50 -0.92 -51.04
#